data_AF-A0A950GU99-F1
#
_entry.id   AF-A0A950GU99-F1
#
_cell.length_a   1.000
_cell.length_b   1.000
_cell.length_c   1.000
_cell.angle_alpha   90.00
_cell.angle_beta   90.00
_cell.angle_gamma   90.00
#
_symmetry.space_group_name_H-M   'P 1'
#
loop_
_entity.id
_entity.type
_entity.pdbx_description
1 polymer ?
#
loop_
_entity_poly.entity_id
_entity_poly.type
_entity_poly.pdbx_seq_one_letter_code
_entity_poly.pdbx_strand_id
1 'polypeptide(L)'
;MKVRVSGRGHLGRTLLLAIILIAPGIALAQTTLPAGNIPQAPVGHRQPTAHDVPTNDSDKAPAGPDNLKSPEAASNEPFGPALKALPKLDIKATCRRAQPLSGQESAYQGCINDETDAQRELSRTWFDFKPGPRSTCTKETNIGGAPSYVELLTCLQLDKQALEARIENKKLLNVPQTPSEPRE
;
A
#
# COMPACT_ATOMS: atom_id res chain seq x y z
N MET A 1 25.66 -4.42 54.81
CA MET A 1 26.16 -3.03 54.73
C MET A 1 25.12 -2.20 53.99
N LYS A 2 24.59 -1.15 54.62
CA LYS A 2 23.43 -0.37 54.18
C LYS A 2 23.92 1.04 53.88
N VAL A 3 24.10 1.39 52.61
CA VAL A 3 24.63 2.71 52.23
C VAL A 3 23.47 3.70 52.19
N ARG A 4 23.49 4.69 53.10
CA ARG A 4 22.50 5.76 53.18
C ARG A 4 22.64 6.69 51.98
N VAL A 5 21.51 7.00 51.35
CA VAL A 5 21.31 8.19 50.54
C VAL A 5 21.46 9.42 51.44
N SER A 6 22.36 10.33 51.09
CA SER A 6 22.49 11.65 51.70
C SER A 6 21.97 12.69 50.72
N GLY A 7 20.87 13.34 51.10
CA GLY A 7 20.30 14.46 50.35
C GLY A 7 21.19 15.70 50.40
N ARG A 8 21.13 16.51 49.34
CA ARG A 8 21.47 17.93 49.37
C ARG A 8 20.31 18.69 48.76
N GLY A 9 19.57 19.38 49.62
CA GLY A 9 18.65 20.42 49.20
C GLY A 9 19.42 21.54 48.52
N HIS A 10 18.92 22.01 47.39
CA HIS A 10 19.25 23.34 46.89
C HIS A 10 17.97 24.12 46.68
N LEU A 11 17.79 25.04 47.62
CA LEU A 11 16.90 26.17 47.62
C LEU A 11 17.24 27.09 46.43
N GLY A 12 16.22 27.49 45.68
CA GLY A 12 16.14 28.78 45.01
C GLY A 12 17.13 29.07 43.86
N ARG A 13 16.60 29.02 42.63
CA ARG A 13 16.56 30.16 41.71
C ARG A 13 15.89 29.73 40.41
N THR A 14 14.59 29.95 40.34
CA THR A 14 13.81 29.89 39.10
C THR A 14 14.33 31.00 38.19
N LEU A 15 15.29 30.66 37.33
CA LEU A 15 15.73 31.54 36.25
C LEU A 15 14.63 31.48 35.17
N LEU A 16 13.66 32.39 35.27
CA LEU A 16 12.75 32.71 34.17
C LEU A 16 13.61 33.23 33.01
N LEU A 17 14.02 32.32 32.12
CA LEU A 17 14.55 32.68 30.81
C LEU A 17 13.39 33.32 30.03
N ALA A 18 13.38 34.65 30.00
CA ALA A 18 12.59 35.40 29.05
C ALA A 18 13.05 35.02 27.64
N ILE A 19 12.29 34.16 26.96
CA ILE A 19 12.47 33.86 25.55
C ILE A 19 12.06 35.12 24.80
N ILE A 20 13.03 35.98 24.51
CA ILE A 20 12.86 37.13 23.62
C ILE A 20 12.60 36.53 22.24
N LEU A 21 11.35 36.59 21.79
CA LEU A 21 10.98 36.36 20.38
C LEU A 21 11.55 37.51 19.56
N ILE A 22 12.85 37.45 19.28
CA ILE A 22 13.42 38.16 18.13
C ILE A 22 12.93 37.36 16.94
N ALA A 23 11.92 37.85 16.23
CA ALA A 23 11.69 37.43 14.87
C ALA A 23 12.76 38.12 14.03
N PRO A 24 13.88 37.47 13.65
CA PRO A 24 14.58 37.96 12.48
C PRO A 24 13.57 37.85 11.35
N GLY A 25 13.10 38.98 10.85
CA GLY A 25 12.50 39.04 9.53
C GLY A 25 13.56 38.51 8.58
N ILE A 26 13.50 37.21 8.28
CA ILE A 26 14.30 36.62 7.22
C ILE A 26 13.70 37.21 5.95
N ALA A 27 14.23 38.37 5.55
CA ALA A 27 14.12 38.83 4.19
C ALA A 27 14.80 37.74 3.35
N LEU A 28 14.00 36.81 2.82
CA LEU A 28 14.44 35.95 1.74
C LEU A 28 14.72 36.89 0.57
N ALA A 29 15.97 37.32 0.46
CA ALA A 29 16.51 37.83 -0.78
C ALA A 29 16.29 36.71 -1.80
N GLN A 30 15.22 36.83 -2.59
CA GLN A 30 15.00 35.96 -3.71
C GLN A 30 16.14 36.27 -4.67
N THR A 31 17.17 35.43 -4.66
CA THR A 31 18.12 35.38 -5.78
C THR A 31 17.28 34.99 -6.99
N THR A 32 16.85 35.98 -7.75
CA THR A 32 16.34 35.77 -9.10
C THR A 32 17.48 35.12 -9.87
N LEU A 33 17.43 33.80 -9.98
CA LEU A 33 18.32 33.08 -10.88
C LEU A 33 18.13 33.71 -12.27
N PRO A 34 19.21 34.07 -12.98
CA PRO A 34 19.06 34.47 -14.37
C PRO A 34 18.32 33.33 -15.08
N ALA A 35 17.30 33.69 -15.86
CA ALA A 35 16.63 32.78 -16.78
C ALA A 35 17.62 32.38 -17.90
N GLY A 36 18.67 31.66 -17.54
CA GLY A 36 19.59 31.03 -18.45
C GLY A 36 18.99 29.70 -18.87
N ASN A 37 18.93 29.49 -20.19
CA ASN A 37 18.46 28.26 -20.84
C ASN A 37 18.93 27.00 -20.09
N ILE A 38 18.03 26.40 -19.32
CA ILE A 38 18.19 25.03 -18.85
C ILE A 38 17.92 24.13 -20.06
N PRO A 39 18.87 23.31 -20.51
CA PRO A 39 18.59 22.33 -21.55
C PRO A 39 17.47 21.43 -21.08
N GLN A 40 16.41 21.29 -21.89
CA GLN A 40 15.31 20.38 -21.60
C GLN A 40 15.88 18.98 -21.43
N ALA A 41 15.57 18.34 -20.30
CA ALA A 41 15.84 16.92 -20.14
C ALA A 41 15.16 16.15 -21.29
N PRO A 42 15.79 15.09 -21.84
CA PRO A 42 15.19 14.28 -22.88
C PRO A 42 13.78 13.84 -22.48
N VAL A 43 12.84 13.93 -23.42
CA VAL A 43 11.44 13.50 -23.22
C VAL A 43 11.43 11.98 -23.02
N GLY A 44 11.54 11.54 -21.76
CA GLY A 44 11.01 10.26 -21.33
C GLY A 44 9.48 10.32 -21.24
N HIS A 45 8.82 9.17 -21.08
CA HIS A 45 7.37 9.10 -20.91
C HIS A 45 6.91 10.12 -19.84
N ARG A 46 6.16 11.15 -20.26
CA ARG A 46 5.62 12.18 -19.37
C ARG A 46 4.65 11.51 -18.38
N GLN A 47 4.77 11.82 -17.10
CA GLN A 47 3.80 11.38 -16.11
C GLN A 47 2.42 11.98 -16.49
N PRO A 48 1.34 11.16 -16.54
CA PRO A 48 0.01 11.64 -16.87
C PRO A 48 -0.37 12.82 -15.99
N THR A 49 -0.86 13.89 -16.62
CA THR A 49 -1.47 15.01 -15.92
C THR A 49 -2.89 14.67 -15.50
N ALA A 50 -3.49 15.44 -14.58
CA ALA A 50 -4.84 15.18 -14.07
C ALA A 50 -5.91 15.08 -15.18
N HIS A 51 -5.68 15.73 -16.31
CA HIS A 51 -6.52 15.69 -17.51
C HIS A 51 -6.32 14.41 -18.37
N ASP A 52 -5.21 13.71 -18.19
CA ASP A 52 -4.90 12.43 -18.85
C ASP A 52 -5.45 11.24 -18.06
N VAL A 53 -6.01 11.47 -16.86
CA VAL A 53 -6.69 10.45 -16.07
C VAL A 53 -8.13 10.36 -16.57
N PRO A 54 -8.56 9.24 -17.16
CA PRO A 54 -9.95 9.04 -17.56
C PRO A 54 -10.88 9.19 -16.35
N THR A 55 -12.08 9.73 -16.58
CA THR A 55 -13.12 9.77 -15.55
C THR A 55 -13.38 8.38 -14.99
N ASN A 56 -13.65 8.28 -13.69
CA ASN A 56 -13.94 7.01 -13.05
C ASN A 56 -15.31 6.48 -13.53
N ASP A 57 -15.32 5.67 -14.59
CA ASP A 57 -16.53 5.09 -15.19
C ASP A 57 -17.04 3.84 -14.43
N SER A 58 -16.74 3.72 -13.13
CA SER A 58 -17.17 2.58 -12.30
C SER A 58 -18.69 2.41 -12.20
N ASP A 59 -19.47 3.43 -12.57
CA ASP A 59 -20.94 3.33 -12.64
C ASP A 59 -21.44 2.62 -13.91
N LYS A 60 -20.55 2.26 -14.85
CA LYS A 60 -20.89 1.53 -16.07
C LYS A 60 -19.96 0.35 -16.27
N ALA A 61 -20.13 -0.68 -15.46
CA ALA A 61 -19.65 -2.00 -15.82
C ALA A 61 -20.25 -2.36 -17.20
N PRO A 62 -19.46 -2.54 -18.28
CA PRO A 62 -19.97 -3.28 -19.42
C PRO A 62 -20.31 -4.68 -18.91
N ALA A 63 -21.47 -5.21 -19.31
CA ALA A 63 -21.69 -6.64 -19.20
C ALA A 63 -20.49 -7.33 -19.87
N GLY A 64 -19.65 -7.97 -19.07
CA GLY A 64 -18.47 -8.66 -19.56
C GLY A 64 -18.90 -9.71 -20.58
N PRO A 65 -18.03 -10.07 -21.54
CA PRO A 65 -18.35 -11.12 -22.48
C PRO A 65 -18.75 -12.38 -21.70
N ASP A 66 -19.94 -12.87 -22.02
CA ASP A 66 -20.67 -14.04 -21.55
C ASP A 66 -19.93 -15.37 -21.78
N ASN A 67 -18.61 -15.33 -22.01
CA ASN A 67 -17.79 -16.48 -22.37
C ASN A 67 -16.41 -16.50 -21.68
N LEU A 68 -16.39 -16.28 -20.37
CA LEU A 68 -15.47 -17.06 -19.54
C LEU A 68 -16.23 -18.29 -19.08
N LYS A 69 -16.11 -19.37 -19.85
CA LYS A 69 -16.52 -20.69 -19.40
C LYS A 69 -15.71 -21.01 -18.14
N SER A 70 -16.33 -20.75 -16.99
CA SER A 70 -15.88 -21.23 -15.69
C SER A 70 -15.66 -22.72 -15.82
N PRO A 71 -14.49 -23.27 -15.46
CA PRO A 71 -14.35 -24.70 -15.33
C PRO A 71 -15.45 -25.18 -14.38
N GLU A 72 -16.14 -26.21 -14.85
CA GLU A 72 -17.36 -26.75 -14.30
C GLU A 72 -17.19 -27.15 -12.83
N ALA A 73 -18.18 -26.75 -12.02
CA ALA A 73 -18.59 -27.33 -10.74
C ALA A 73 -17.51 -27.54 -9.66
N ALA A 74 -17.38 -26.53 -8.79
CA ALA A 74 -17.10 -26.77 -7.38
C ALA A 74 -18.01 -25.88 -6.50
N SER A 75 -19.13 -26.46 -6.08
CA SER A 75 -19.96 -26.08 -4.92
C SER A 75 -20.57 -24.66 -4.87
N ASN A 76 -21.89 -24.60 -4.65
CA ASN A 76 -22.69 -23.41 -4.37
C ASN A 76 -22.34 -22.72 -3.03
N GLU A 77 -21.08 -22.65 -2.64
CA GLU A 77 -20.66 -21.96 -1.43
C GLU A 77 -20.15 -20.57 -1.80
N PRO A 78 -20.76 -19.50 -1.26
CA PRO A 78 -20.35 -18.13 -1.53
C PRO A 78 -18.87 -17.89 -1.20
N PHE A 79 -18.26 -18.70 -0.33
CA PHE A 79 -16.88 -18.57 0.08
C PHE A 79 -16.15 -19.92 0.04
N GLY A 80 -14.83 -19.88 -0.10
CA GLY A 80 -13.95 -21.05 -0.10
C GLY A 80 -13.70 -21.65 1.30
N PRO A 81 -13.01 -22.80 1.36
CA PRO A 81 -12.86 -23.61 2.58
C PRO A 81 -12.06 -22.91 3.69
N ALA A 82 -11.27 -21.90 3.37
CA ALA A 82 -10.35 -21.26 4.31
C ALA A 82 -10.95 -20.07 5.08
N LEU A 83 -12.25 -19.77 4.96
CA LEU A 83 -12.87 -18.63 5.66
C LEU A 83 -12.51 -18.54 7.14
N LYS A 84 -12.56 -19.67 7.86
CA LYS A 84 -12.28 -19.74 9.30
C LYS A 84 -10.82 -19.43 9.64
N ALA A 85 -9.92 -19.57 8.68
CA ALA A 85 -8.49 -19.33 8.83
C ALA A 85 -8.07 -17.90 8.47
N LEU A 86 -8.96 -17.11 7.85
CA LEU A 86 -8.71 -15.71 7.53
C LEU A 86 -8.68 -14.84 8.80
N PRO A 87 -7.90 -13.75 8.81
CA PRO A 87 -8.03 -12.73 9.84
C PRO A 87 -9.44 -12.10 9.77
N LYS A 88 -10.00 -11.75 10.92
CA LYS A 88 -11.33 -11.14 11.03
C LYS A 88 -11.20 -9.62 10.86
N LEU A 89 -11.29 -9.15 9.61
CA LEU A 89 -11.31 -7.72 9.30
C LEU A 89 -12.76 -7.23 9.21
N ASP A 90 -13.02 -6.02 9.72
CA ASP A 90 -14.36 -5.40 9.70
C ASP A 90 -14.52 -4.54 8.44
N ILE A 91 -15.17 -5.11 7.44
CA ILE A 91 -15.45 -4.47 6.14
C ILE A 91 -16.15 -3.11 6.30
N LYS A 92 -17.09 -2.99 7.24
CA LYS A 92 -17.81 -1.72 7.44
C LYS A 92 -16.91 -0.66 8.06
N ALA A 93 -16.05 -1.05 8.99
CA ALA A 93 -15.05 -0.14 9.55
C ALA A 93 -14.08 0.34 8.47
N THR A 94 -13.61 -0.56 7.61
CA THR A 94 -12.73 -0.26 6.47
C THR A 94 -13.36 0.71 5.50
N CYS A 95 -14.62 0.47 5.12
CA CYS A 95 -15.32 1.29 4.13
C CYS A 95 -15.89 2.59 4.67
N ARG A 96 -15.85 2.85 5.99
CA ARG A 96 -16.41 4.07 6.58
C ARG A 96 -15.86 5.36 5.94
N ARG A 97 -14.59 5.35 5.51
CA ARG A 97 -13.96 6.52 4.85
C ARG A 97 -14.44 6.76 3.42
N ALA A 98 -15.05 5.75 2.79
CA ALA A 98 -15.66 5.86 1.47
C ALA A 98 -17.12 6.34 1.53
N GLN A 99 -17.65 6.66 2.72
CA GLN A 99 -18.98 7.23 2.86
C GLN A 99 -19.06 8.59 2.15
N PRO A 100 -20.08 8.82 1.32
CA PRO A 100 -20.22 10.08 0.61
C PRO A 100 -20.50 11.22 1.60
N LEU A 101 -19.88 12.39 1.36
CA LEU A 101 -20.24 13.62 2.06
C LEU A 101 -21.62 14.16 1.62
N SER A 102 -22.09 13.75 0.43
CA SER A 102 -23.42 14.04 -0.08
C SER A 102 -23.86 13.00 -1.13
N GLY A 103 -24.96 12.31 -0.86
CA GLY A 103 -25.89 11.71 -1.84
C GLY A 103 -25.41 10.58 -2.77
N GLN A 104 -24.11 10.30 -2.88
CA GLN A 104 -23.60 9.31 -3.83
C GLN A 104 -23.21 8.01 -3.09
N GLU A 105 -24.21 7.17 -2.80
CA GLU A 105 -24.07 5.86 -2.16
C GLU A 105 -23.11 4.89 -2.89
N SER A 106 -22.66 5.23 -4.10
CA SER A 106 -21.88 4.34 -4.98
C SER A 106 -20.49 4.02 -4.43
N ALA A 107 -19.77 4.98 -3.82
CA ALA A 107 -18.40 4.75 -3.35
C ALA A 107 -18.32 3.83 -2.13
N TYR A 108 -19.25 4.01 -1.17
CA TYR A 108 -19.33 3.12 0.00
C TYR A 108 -19.73 1.71 -0.42
N GLN A 109 -20.76 1.58 -1.26
CA GLN A 109 -21.21 0.26 -1.73
C GLN A 109 -20.14 -0.44 -2.58
N GLY A 110 -19.43 0.31 -3.43
CA GLY A 110 -18.27 -0.20 -4.19
C GLY A 110 -17.21 -0.79 -3.26
N CYS A 111 -16.82 -0.05 -2.21
CA CYS A 111 -15.89 -0.56 -1.21
C CYS A 111 -16.38 -1.84 -0.53
N ILE A 112 -17.66 -1.90 -0.12
CA ILE A 112 -18.22 -3.12 0.51
C ILE A 112 -18.10 -4.32 -0.44
N ASN A 113 -18.37 -4.11 -1.73
CA ASN A 113 -18.27 -5.16 -2.74
C ASN A 113 -16.82 -5.63 -2.90
N ASP A 114 -15.88 -4.70 -3.10
CA ASP A 114 -14.45 -5.00 -3.28
C ASP A 114 -13.87 -5.77 -2.09
N GLU A 115 -14.20 -5.34 -0.87
CA GLU A 115 -13.76 -6.01 0.37
C GLU A 115 -14.37 -7.42 0.52
N THR A 116 -15.64 -7.59 0.15
CA THR A 116 -16.32 -8.88 0.22
C THR A 116 -15.75 -9.85 -0.81
N ASP A 117 -15.46 -9.38 -2.02
CA ASP A 117 -14.89 -10.20 -3.07
C ASP A 117 -13.41 -10.53 -2.80
N ALA A 118 -12.64 -9.62 -2.22
CA ALA A 118 -11.30 -9.93 -1.73
C ALA A 118 -11.32 -10.98 -0.61
N GLN A 119 -12.26 -10.89 0.35
CA GLN A 119 -12.44 -11.93 1.37
C GLN A 119 -12.79 -13.28 0.73
N ARG A 120 -13.65 -13.28 -0.28
CA ARG A 120 -14.02 -14.48 -1.03
C ARG A 120 -12.83 -15.10 -1.73
N GLU A 121 -12.03 -14.31 -2.42
CA GLU A 121 -10.84 -14.81 -3.10
C GLU A 121 -9.83 -15.36 -2.11
N LEU A 122 -9.56 -14.63 -1.02
CA LEU A 122 -8.70 -15.11 0.07
C LEU A 122 -9.21 -16.43 0.64
N SER A 123 -10.52 -16.61 0.82
CA SER A 123 -11.06 -17.86 1.38
C SER A 123 -10.85 -19.08 0.48
N ARG A 124 -10.62 -18.87 -0.82
CA ARG A 124 -10.32 -19.93 -1.80
C ARG A 124 -8.82 -20.20 -1.87
N THR A 125 -8.00 -19.15 -1.87
CA THR A 125 -6.56 -19.22 -2.17
C THR A 125 -5.66 -19.11 -0.94
N TRP A 126 -6.21 -18.95 0.27
CA TRP A 126 -5.42 -18.72 1.51
C TRP A 126 -4.26 -19.69 1.69
N PHE A 127 -4.47 -20.96 1.38
CA PHE A 127 -3.47 -22.01 1.58
C PHE A 127 -2.45 -22.12 0.43
N ASP A 128 -2.66 -21.43 -0.68
CA ASP A 128 -1.67 -21.30 -1.76
C ASP A 128 -0.53 -20.33 -1.36
N PHE A 129 -0.81 -19.44 -0.41
CA PHE A 129 0.19 -18.52 0.14
C PHE A 129 0.98 -19.15 1.29
N LYS A 130 2.29 -18.85 1.34
CA LYS A 130 3.17 -19.36 2.40
C LYS A 130 2.78 -18.80 3.78
N PRO A 131 2.98 -19.55 4.89
CA PRO A 131 2.64 -19.09 6.24
C PRO A 131 3.32 -17.78 6.66
N GLY A 132 4.59 -17.59 6.27
CA GLY A 132 5.35 -16.36 6.57
C GLY A 132 4.68 -15.11 5.99
N PRO A 133 4.50 -15.03 4.66
CA PRO A 133 3.76 -13.95 4.00
C PRO A 133 2.35 -13.72 4.55
N ARG A 134 1.60 -14.79 4.87
CA ARG A 134 0.30 -14.67 5.56
C ARG A 134 0.41 -13.89 6.86
N SER A 135 1.40 -14.20 7.69
CA SER A 135 1.62 -13.49 8.95
C SER A 135 2.09 -12.04 8.72
N THR A 136 3.03 -11.82 7.82
CA THR A 136 3.57 -10.49 7.51
C THR A 136 2.49 -9.58 6.94
N CYS A 137 1.85 -9.97 5.84
CA CYS A 137 0.81 -9.17 5.19
C CYS A 137 -0.38 -8.88 6.12
N THR A 138 -0.77 -9.83 6.98
CA THR A 138 -1.82 -9.55 7.99
C THR A 138 -1.39 -8.46 8.97
N LYS A 139 -0.11 -8.37 9.34
CA LYS A 139 0.38 -7.29 10.22
C LYS A 139 0.43 -5.96 9.49
N GLU A 140 0.88 -5.95 8.24
CA GLU A 140 0.97 -4.73 7.43
C GLU A 140 -0.41 -4.06 7.27
N THR A 141 -1.47 -4.83 7.00
CA THR A 141 -2.82 -4.24 6.88
C THR A 141 -3.35 -3.60 8.17
N ASN A 142 -2.76 -3.90 9.33
CA ASN A 142 -3.14 -3.22 10.58
C ASN A 142 -2.50 -1.84 10.74
N ILE A 143 -1.54 -1.49 9.88
CA ILE A 143 -0.87 -0.19 9.87
C ILE A 143 -1.80 0.80 9.13
N GLY A 144 -2.13 1.93 9.75
CA GLY A 144 -3.02 2.95 9.14
C GLY A 144 -4.49 2.88 9.58
N GLY A 145 -4.84 1.99 10.53
CA GLY A 145 -6.06 2.08 11.32
C GLY A 145 -7.35 1.60 10.64
N ALA A 146 -7.27 1.03 9.44
CA ALA A 146 -8.40 0.39 8.78
C ALA A 146 -7.94 -0.80 7.93
N PRO A 147 -7.84 -2.00 8.52
CA PRO A 147 -7.41 -3.20 7.83
C PRO A 147 -8.33 -3.58 6.68
N SER A 148 -7.75 -3.94 5.53
CA SER A 148 -8.49 -4.28 4.30
C SER A 148 -8.19 -5.70 3.82
N TYR A 149 -9.22 -6.43 3.36
CA TYR A 149 -9.04 -7.70 2.66
C TYR A 149 -8.44 -7.49 1.27
N VAL A 150 -8.76 -6.38 0.60
CA VAL A 150 -8.13 -6.00 -0.68
C VAL A 150 -6.63 -5.84 -0.48
N GLU A 151 -6.21 -5.06 0.52
CA GLU A 151 -4.80 -4.86 0.83
C GLU A 151 -4.09 -6.17 1.21
N LEU A 152 -4.74 -7.02 2.01
CA LEU A 152 -4.20 -8.32 2.41
C LEU A 152 -3.98 -9.22 1.19
N LEU A 153 -4.98 -9.33 0.32
CA LEU A 153 -4.90 -10.11 -0.91
C LEU A 153 -3.78 -9.60 -1.82
N THR A 154 -3.73 -8.28 -2.03
CA THR A 154 -2.70 -7.65 -2.87
C THR A 154 -1.29 -7.88 -2.29
N CYS A 155 -1.08 -7.71 -0.99
CA CYS A 155 0.21 -7.98 -0.36
C CYS A 155 0.68 -9.42 -0.60
N LEU A 156 -0.23 -10.39 -0.45
CA LEU A 156 0.08 -11.81 -0.66
C LEU A 156 0.41 -12.13 -2.13
N GLN A 157 -0.32 -11.53 -3.06
CA GLN A 157 -0.06 -11.66 -4.49
C GLN A 157 1.30 -11.05 -4.87
N LEU A 158 1.62 -9.86 -4.34
CA LEU A 158 2.91 -9.20 -4.56
C LEU A 158 4.08 -10.01 -3.99
N ASP A 159 3.95 -10.57 -2.77
CA ASP A 159 4.98 -11.43 -2.20
C ASP A 159 5.22 -12.68 -3.06
N LYS A 160 4.14 -13.33 -3.53
CA LYS A 160 4.22 -14.47 -4.44
C LYS A 160 4.94 -14.10 -5.74
N GLN A 161 4.53 -13.02 -6.38
CA GLN A 161 5.16 -12.52 -7.62
C GLN A 161 6.64 -12.15 -7.41
N ALA A 162 6.96 -11.51 -6.30
CA ALA A 162 8.34 -11.15 -5.96
C ALA A 162 9.22 -12.38 -5.76
N LEU A 163 8.69 -13.44 -5.14
CA LEU A 163 9.40 -14.71 -5.02
C LEU A 163 9.64 -15.37 -6.38
N GLU A 164 8.61 -15.42 -7.23
CA GLU A 164 8.71 -15.98 -8.58
C GLU A 164 9.78 -15.25 -9.40
N ALA A 165 9.76 -13.92 -9.38
CA ALA A 165 10.77 -13.08 -10.04
C ALA A 165 12.19 -13.34 -9.49
N ARG A 166 12.35 -13.51 -8.16
CA ARG A 166 13.65 -13.85 -7.56
C ARG A 166 14.18 -15.20 -8.03
N ILE A 167 13.30 -16.20 -8.17
CA ILE A 167 13.67 -17.52 -8.67
C ILE A 167 14.11 -17.42 -10.13
N GLU A 168 13.36 -16.70 -10.96
CA GLU A 168 13.69 -16.45 -12.38
C GLU A 168 15.07 -15.79 -12.53
N ASN A 169 15.29 -14.68 -11.81
CA ASN A 169 16.56 -13.95 -11.84
C ASN A 169 17.74 -14.83 -11.39
N LYS A 170 17.55 -15.69 -10.38
CA LYS A 170 18.58 -16.62 -9.94
C LYS A 170 18.96 -17.61 -11.04
N LYS A 171 18.00 -18.14 -11.81
CA LYS A 171 18.30 -19.02 -12.95
C LYS A 171 19.19 -18.31 -13.97
N LEU A 172 18.87 -17.07 -14.32
CA LEU A 172 19.67 -16.25 -15.26
C LEU A 172 21.10 -16.05 -14.77
N LEU A 173 21.28 -15.81 -13.47
CA LEU A 173 22.61 -15.69 -12.85
C LEU A 173 23.40 -17.01 -12.81
N ASN A 174 22.71 -18.14 -12.92
CA ASN A 174 23.30 -19.48 -12.91
C ASN A 174 23.46 -20.08 -14.32
N VAL A 175 23.14 -19.36 -15.39
CA VAL A 175 23.42 -19.80 -16.77
C VAL A 175 24.94 -19.78 -17.01
N PRO A 176 25.57 -20.91 -17.37
CA PRO A 176 26.96 -20.89 -17.83
C PRO A 176 27.07 -19.97 -19.05
N GLN A 177 28.00 -19.01 -19.01
CA GLN A 177 28.25 -18.15 -20.17
C GLN A 177 28.76 -19.04 -21.31
N THR A 178 27.88 -19.43 -22.22
CA THR A 178 28.31 -19.97 -23.51
C THR A 178 29.12 -18.87 -24.19
N PRO A 179 30.31 -19.17 -24.73
CA PRO A 179 31.13 -18.17 -25.40
C PRO A 179 30.28 -17.41 -26.42
N SER A 180 30.27 -16.08 -26.31
CA SER A 180 29.54 -15.21 -27.23
C SER A 180 29.91 -15.57 -28.66
N GLU A 181 28.90 -15.97 -29.44
CA GLU A 181 29.04 -16.20 -30.88
C GLU A 181 29.60 -14.93 -31.55
N PRO A 182 30.62 -15.04 -32.42
CA PRO A 182 31.20 -13.87 -33.08
C PRO A 182 30.14 -13.18 -33.92
N ARG A 183 29.97 -11.88 -33.69
CA ARG A 183 29.14 -11.02 -34.52
C ARG A 183 29.86 -10.82 -35.86
N GLU A 184 29.37 -11.44 -36.94
CA GLU A 184 29.70 -11.09 -38.33
C GLU A 184 29.17 -9.70 -38.70
#